data_AF-A0A442S328-F1
#
_entry.id   AF-A0A442S328-F1
#
_cell.length_a   1.000
_cell.length_b   1.000
_cell.length_c   1.000
_cell.angle_alpha   90.00
_cell.angle_beta   90.00
_cell.angle_gamma   90.00
#
_symmetry.space_group_name_H-M   'P 1'
#
loop_
_entity.id
_entity.type
_entity.pdbx_description
1 polymer ?
#
loop_
_entity_poly.entity_id
_entity_poly.type
_entity_poly.pdbx_seq_one_letter_code
_entity_poly.pdbx_strand_id
1 'polypeptide(L)'
;MDIHRVAAEVVSLLDGEIVKLGRVQMLRDKLEEFARRELTHDDHVVIEATGNAAAVAEVLSPYVDRIVIANPKQVHMIAHAKVKIDTIDATVLAKLYASGFLPEVWVPDPGTLALRRQVTRRTQLVRQRSRLKNLIQSILHAHLIPPCPHGNLVGISGRKWLTRQILPADERAAIERHLGLINQINEALTVVEADIAVHALQDPTIRRLMTLPGIDVTVAASVAAAIGDIRRFSDPQRLVAYLGLNPSVRQSGEGPAYHGRITKQGRGHARGMLVEAAWAAVRSPGPLRAFYKRIASRRGKHIAAVATARKLAMIIWHMLSKDADYIWARPALLARKFRSVELRAGLPTSHARRGTAFDYNIPAKRAEERSRIEKAEAAYAAATSRWRTRPERPKAVEKDAE
;
A
#
# COMPACT_ATOMS: atom_id res chain seq x y z
N MET A 1 -14.24 -8.26 23.50
CA MET A 1 -12.96 -8.15 24.24
C MET A 1 -12.30 -6.84 23.87
N ASP A 2 -11.89 -6.07 24.88
CA ASP A 2 -11.08 -4.86 24.68
C ASP A 2 -9.60 -5.18 24.93
N ILE A 3 -8.76 -5.11 23.89
CA ILE A 3 -7.40 -5.65 23.88
C ILE A 3 -6.38 -4.55 24.17
N HIS A 4 -5.61 -4.73 25.24
CA HIS A 4 -4.43 -3.93 25.56
C HIS A 4 -3.14 -4.71 25.35
N ARG A 5 -2.00 -4.06 25.62
CA ARG A 5 -0.66 -4.64 25.40
C ARG A 5 -0.38 -5.89 26.24
N VAL A 6 -0.85 -5.92 27.49
CA VAL A 6 -0.54 -6.98 28.47
C VAL A 6 -1.75 -7.82 28.86
N ALA A 7 -2.96 -7.30 28.64
CA ALA A 7 -4.19 -8.00 29.01
C ALA A 7 -5.36 -7.52 28.13
N ALA A 8 -6.44 -8.28 28.13
CA ALA A 8 -7.71 -7.89 27.55
C ALA A 8 -8.82 -7.98 28.59
N GLU A 9 -9.73 -7.01 28.55
CA GLU A 9 -10.96 -7.04 29.32
C GLU A 9 -12.04 -7.74 28.53
N VAL A 10 -12.75 -8.68 29.17
CA VAL A 10 -13.73 -9.53 28.51
C VAL A 10 -15.10 -9.41 29.17
N VAL A 11 -16.10 -9.21 28.32
CA VAL A 11 -17.51 -9.25 28.66
C VAL A 11 -18.21 -10.18 27.67
N SER A 12 -19.21 -10.90 28.15
CA SER A 12 -20.18 -11.62 27.35
C SER A 12 -21.48 -10.84 27.29
N LEU A 13 -22.20 -10.96 26.18
CA LEU A 13 -23.54 -10.43 25.98
C LEU A 13 -24.41 -11.58 25.48
N LEU A 14 -25.32 -12.06 26.32
CA LEU A 14 -26.25 -13.14 25.99
C LEU A 14 -27.67 -12.68 26.36
N ASP A 15 -28.62 -12.80 25.43
CA ASP A 15 -30.02 -12.39 25.62
C ASP A 15 -30.21 -10.95 26.16
N GLY A 16 -29.29 -10.05 25.82
CA GLY A 16 -29.30 -8.65 26.27
C GLY A 16 -28.63 -8.41 27.63
N GLU A 17 -28.26 -9.47 28.34
CA GLU A 17 -27.55 -9.39 29.62
C GLU A 17 -26.03 -9.39 29.44
N ILE A 18 -25.36 -8.51 30.19
CA ILE A 18 -23.91 -8.37 30.14
C ILE A 18 -23.29 -9.02 31.36
N VAL A 19 -22.41 -10.00 31.12
CA VAL A 19 -21.65 -10.68 32.15
C VAL A 19 -20.17 -10.36 32.00
N LYS A 20 -19.52 -9.93 33.08
CA LYS A 20 -18.09 -9.68 33.09
C LYS A 20 -17.34 -11.01 33.27
N LEU A 21 -16.61 -11.44 32.24
CA LEU A 21 -15.76 -12.63 32.27
C LEU A 21 -14.37 -12.35 32.87
N GLY A 22 -14.07 -11.07 33.10
CA GLY A 22 -12.85 -10.62 33.77
C GLY A 22 -11.73 -10.27 32.80
N ARG A 23 -10.49 -10.43 33.28
CA ARG A 23 -9.29 -9.97 32.59
C ARG A 23 -8.41 -11.14 32.21
N VAL A 24 -8.04 -11.22 30.93
CA VAL A 24 -7.19 -12.28 30.37
C VAL A 24 -5.83 -11.71 30.01
N GLN A 25 -4.75 -12.41 30.37
CA GLN A 25 -3.39 -11.98 29.98
C GLN A 25 -3.16 -12.20 28.48
N MET A 26 -2.45 -11.27 27.81
CA MET A 26 -2.14 -11.36 26.38
C MET A 26 -0.94 -12.27 26.10
N LEU A 27 -1.03 -13.51 26.58
CA LEU A 27 -0.11 -14.60 26.31
C LEU A 27 -0.86 -15.71 25.56
N ARG A 28 -0.17 -16.43 24.67
CA ARG A 28 -0.81 -17.43 23.79
C ARG A 28 -1.48 -18.55 24.60
N ASP A 29 -0.74 -19.13 25.54
CA ASP A 29 -1.21 -20.17 26.45
C ASP A 29 -2.40 -19.68 27.30
N LYS A 30 -2.37 -18.43 27.77
CA LYS A 30 -3.46 -17.85 28.56
C LYS A 30 -4.72 -17.55 27.76
N LEU A 31 -4.57 -17.16 26.50
CA LEU A 31 -5.69 -17.03 25.59
C LEU A 31 -6.30 -18.39 25.23
N GLU A 32 -5.49 -19.42 25.01
CA GLU A 32 -5.97 -20.80 24.76
C GLU A 32 -6.68 -21.38 25.99
N GLU A 33 -6.13 -21.19 27.19
CA GLU A 33 -6.75 -21.59 28.46
C GLU A 33 -8.10 -20.90 28.65
N PHE A 34 -8.15 -19.58 28.44
CA PHE A 34 -9.40 -18.82 28.45
C PHE A 34 -10.41 -19.36 27.43
N ALA A 35 -9.98 -19.58 26.18
CA ALA A 35 -10.87 -20.04 25.13
C ALA A 35 -11.48 -21.41 25.43
N ARG A 36 -10.68 -22.35 25.97
CA ARG A 36 -11.15 -23.68 26.35
C ARG A 36 -12.14 -23.67 27.52
N ARG A 37 -12.03 -22.68 28.41
CA ARG A 37 -12.83 -22.61 29.64
C ARG A 37 -14.11 -21.81 29.48
N GLU A 38 -14.05 -20.72 28.73
CA GLU A 38 -15.09 -19.68 28.72
C GLU A 38 -15.79 -19.53 27.36
N LEU A 39 -15.28 -20.14 26.28
CA LEU A 39 -15.84 -20.01 24.93
C LEU A 39 -16.35 -21.35 24.38
N THR A 40 -17.29 -21.26 23.46
CA THR A 40 -17.92 -22.35 22.75
C THR A 40 -17.87 -22.09 21.24
N HIS A 41 -18.06 -23.14 20.45
CA HIS A 41 -18.03 -23.04 18.98
C HIS A 41 -19.17 -22.21 18.39
N ASP A 42 -20.18 -21.82 19.18
CA ASP A 42 -21.27 -20.95 18.74
C ASP A 42 -20.99 -19.47 19.03
N ASP A 43 -19.92 -19.16 19.77
CA ASP A 43 -19.64 -17.79 20.19
C ASP A 43 -19.10 -16.91 19.07
N HIS A 44 -19.47 -15.63 19.13
CA HIS A 44 -18.93 -14.59 18.26
C HIS A 44 -18.04 -13.66 19.10
N VAL A 45 -16.74 -13.67 18.84
CA VAL A 45 -15.77 -12.88 19.62
C VAL A 45 -15.40 -11.61 18.86
N VAL A 46 -15.79 -10.47 19.43
CA VAL A 46 -15.49 -9.14 18.91
C VAL A 46 -14.24 -8.58 19.58
N ILE A 47 -13.27 -8.11 18.79
CA ILE A 47 -12.03 -7.50 19.27
C ILE A 47 -11.76 -6.18 18.54
N GLU A 48 -11.14 -5.21 19.19
CA GLU A 48 -10.73 -3.98 18.50
C GLU A 48 -9.47 -4.22 17.64
N ALA A 49 -9.36 -3.53 16.48
CA ALA A 49 -8.15 -3.58 15.67
C ALA A 49 -6.95 -2.94 16.38
N THR A 50 -6.11 -3.76 16.99
CA THR A 50 -4.86 -3.39 17.67
C THR A 50 -3.66 -4.12 17.06
N GLY A 51 -2.45 -3.88 17.61
CA GLY A 51 -1.21 -4.48 17.09
C GLY A 51 -1.14 -6.00 17.19
N ASN A 52 -1.83 -6.59 18.16
CA ASN A 52 -1.89 -8.03 18.45
C ASN A 52 -3.22 -8.69 17.99
N ALA A 53 -4.19 -7.93 17.48
CA ALA A 53 -5.51 -8.45 17.11
C ALA A 53 -5.46 -9.65 16.14
N ALA A 54 -4.53 -9.67 15.18
CA ALA A 54 -4.37 -10.80 14.27
C ALA A 54 -3.89 -12.08 14.98
N ALA A 55 -3.04 -11.96 15.99
CA ALA A 55 -2.56 -13.11 16.77
C ALA A 55 -3.65 -13.61 17.72
N VAL A 56 -4.43 -12.70 18.32
CA VAL A 56 -5.60 -13.08 19.13
C VAL A 56 -6.64 -13.79 18.27
N ALA A 57 -6.94 -13.25 17.08
CA ALA A 57 -7.82 -13.91 16.12
C ALA A 57 -7.32 -15.32 15.76
N GLU A 58 -6.04 -15.48 15.46
CA GLU A 58 -5.44 -16.79 15.15
C GLU A 58 -5.62 -17.80 16.30
N VAL A 59 -5.39 -17.37 17.55
CA VAL A 59 -5.50 -18.24 18.73
C VAL A 59 -6.94 -18.63 19.04
N LEU A 60 -7.87 -17.68 18.91
CA LEU A 60 -9.27 -17.91 19.30
C LEU A 60 -10.12 -18.54 18.20
N SER A 61 -9.76 -18.36 16.91
CA SER A 61 -10.53 -18.87 15.76
C SER A 61 -10.91 -20.36 15.86
N PRO A 62 -10.06 -21.28 16.38
CA PRO A 62 -10.44 -22.69 16.51
C PRO A 62 -11.54 -22.97 17.55
N TYR A 63 -11.86 -22.01 18.42
CA TYR A 63 -12.74 -22.22 19.58
C TYR A 63 -14.10 -21.54 19.43
N VAL A 64 -14.32 -20.77 18.36
CA VAL A 64 -15.49 -19.90 18.19
C VAL A 64 -16.04 -19.98 16.77
N ASP A 65 -17.30 -19.61 16.55
CA ASP A 65 -17.89 -19.56 15.21
C ASP A 65 -17.24 -18.44 14.38
N ARG A 66 -17.08 -17.26 15.00
CA ARG A 66 -16.61 -16.08 14.29
C ARG A 66 -15.77 -15.15 15.15
N ILE A 67 -14.64 -14.71 14.58
CA ILE A 67 -13.88 -13.57 15.09
C ILE A 67 -14.19 -12.31 14.28
N VAL A 68 -14.53 -11.23 14.98
CA VAL A 68 -14.86 -9.95 14.36
C VAL A 68 -13.90 -8.88 14.86
N ILE A 69 -13.20 -8.23 13.93
CA ILE A 69 -12.28 -7.15 14.28
C ILE A 69 -12.96 -5.81 14.02
N ALA A 70 -13.17 -5.01 15.07
CA ALA A 70 -13.80 -3.71 14.98
C ALA A 70 -12.81 -2.62 14.50
N ASN A 71 -13.30 -1.66 13.73
CA ASN A 71 -12.53 -0.50 13.30
C ASN A 71 -12.52 0.57 14.41
N PRO A 72 -11.41 0.78 15.12
CA PRO A 72 -11.33 1.66 16.30
C PRO A 72 -11.80 3.08 15.98
N LYS A 73 -11.42 3.59 14.81
CA LYS A 73 -11.76 4.97 14.41
C LYS A 73 -13.24 5.15 14.15
N GLN A 74 -13.90 4.14 13.60
CA GLN A 74 -15.33 4.22 13.29
C GLN A 74 -16.17 3.92 14.54
N VAL A 75 -15.76 2.96 15.37
CA VAL A 75 -16.37 2.73 16.69
C VAL A 75 -16.34 4.02 17.52
N HIS A 76 -15.18 4.70 17.60
CA HIS A 76 -15.05 5.94 18.35
C HIS A 76 -15.99 7.06 17.84
N MET A 77 -16.30 7.10 16.54
CA MET A 77 -17.26 8.08 16.00
C MET A 77 -18.72 7.75 16.35
N ILE A 78 -19.05 6.47 16.53
CA ILE A 78 -20.42 6.01 16.84
C ILE A 78 -20.67 6.10 18.36
N ALA A 79 -19.71 5.68 19.16
CA ALA A 79 -19.85 5.50 20.60
C ALA A 79 -18.92 6.43 21.38
N HIS A 80 -19.09 7.74 21.20
CA HIS A 80 -18.28 8.73 21.90
C HIS A 80 -18.67 8.82 23.39
N ALA A 81 -17.97 8.09 24.25
CA ALA A 81 -18.17 8.14 25.70
C ALA A 81 -17.33 9.25 26.37
N LYS A 82 -17.91 9.98 27.33
CA LYS A 82 -17.17 10.93 28.19
C LYS A 82 -16.33 10.23 29.26
N VAL A 83 -16.72 9.01 29.64
CA VAL A 83 -16.03 8.15 30.62
C VAL A 83 -15.45 6.96 29.86
N LYS A 84 -14.14 6.74 29.99
CA LYS A 84 -13.43 5.68 29.27
C LYS A 84 -12.91 4.65 30.28
N ILE A 85 -13.58 3.50 30.33
CA ILE A 85 -13.22 2.36 31.18
C ILE A 85 -13.25 1.11 30.31
N ASP A 86 -12.24 0.25 30.40
CA ASP A 86 -12.06 -0.94 29.55
C ASP A 86 -13.31 -1.85 29.49
N THR A 87 -14.03 -2.02 30.61
CA THR A 87 -15.28 -2.81 30.66
C THR A 87 -16.40 -2.14 29.85
N ILE A 88 -16.47 -0.80 29.83
CA ILE A 88 -17.44 -0.05 29.01
C ILE A 88 -17.09 -0.20 27.53
N ASP A 89 -15.81 -0.09 27.18
CA ASP A 89 -15.35 -0.22 25.80
C ASP A 89 -15.66 -1.64 25.25
N ALA A 90 -15.38 -2.68 26.03
CA ALA A 90 -15.75 -4.06 25.67
C ALA A 90 -17.27 -4.25 25.54
N THR A 91 -18.05 -3.62 26.41
CA THR A 91 -19.53 -3.63 26.37
C THR A 91 -20.07 -2.94 25.13
N VAL A 92 -19.52 -1.78 24.77
CA VAL A 92 -19.89 -1.03 23.57
C VAL A 92 -19.66 -1.86 22.32
N LEU A 93 -18.52 -2.56 22.23
CA LEU A 93 -18.24 -3.46 21.11
C LEU A 93 -19.28 -4.57 20.98
N ALA A 94 -19.62 -5.24 22.10
CA ALA A 94 -20.62 -6.30 22.10
C ALA A 94 -22.00 -5.80 21.65
N LYS A 95 -22.46 -4.65 22.18
CA LYS A 95 -23.74 -4.04 21.80
C LYS A 95 -23.78 -3.59 20.33
N LEU A 96 -22.70 -2.99 19.82
CA LEU A 96 -22.62 -2.59 18.42
C LEU A 96 -22.67 -3.80 17.48
N TYR A 97 -22.06 -4.91 17.88
CA TYR A 97 -22.11 -6.14 17.10
C TYR A 97 -23.51 -6.77 17.11
N ALA A 98 -24.11 -6.94 18.28
CA ALA A 98 -25.45 -7.50 18.44
C ALA A 98 -26.53 -6.68 17.70
N SER A 99 -26.33 -5.36 17.58
CA SER A 99 -27.23 -4.46 16.85
C SER A 99 -26.94 -4.35 15.34
N GLY A 100 -25.91 -5.02 14.82
CA GLY A 100 -25.55 -4.98 13.40
C GLY A 100 -24.90 -3.67 12.93
N PHE A 101 -24.49 -2.80 13.84
CA PHE A 101 -23.87 -1.49 13.53
C PHE A 101 -22.34 -1.47 13.67
N LEU A 102 -21.72 -2.59 14.05
CA LEU A 102 -20.27 -2.64 14.26
C LEU A 102 -19.52 -2.46 12.93
N PRO A 103 -18.66 -1.44 12.81
CA PRO A 103 -17.81 -1.29 11.64
C PRO A 103 -16.66 -2.31 11.70
N GLU A 104 -16.66 -3.28 10.79
CA GLU A 104 -15.67 -4.36 10.75
C GLU A 104 -14.42 -4.03 9.92
N VAL A 105 -13.30 -4.65 10.29
CA VAL A 105 -12.03 -4.65 9.58
C VAL A 105 -11.77 -6.05 9.02
N TRP A 106 -11.49 -6.12 7.72
CA TRP A 106 -11.12 -7.37 7.09
C TRP A 106 -9.83 -7.98 7.67
N VAL A 107 -9.91 -9.26 8.04
CA VAL A 107 -8.79 -10.10 8.50
C VAL A 107 -8.23 -10.92 7.34
N PRO A 108 -6.94 -10.77 7.00
CA PRO A 108 -6.33 -11.57 5.95
C PRO A 108 -6.13 -13.03 6.29
N ASP A 109 -6.14 -13.85 5.24
CA ASP A 109 -5.66 -15.22 5.32
C ASP A 109 -4.17 -15.26 5.72
N PRO A 110 -3.68 -16.41 6.24
CA PRO A 110 -2.30 -16.55 6.70
C PRO A 110 -1.24 -16.19 5.67
N GLY A 111 -1.47 -16.52 4.39
CA GLY A 111 -0.55 -16.22 3.28
C GLY A 111 -0.44 -14.72 3.03
N THR A 112 -1.58 -14.03 2.91
CA THR A 112 -1.60 -12.57 2.77
C THR A 112 -1.01 -11.87 4.00
N LEU A 113 -1.24 -12.40 5.22
CA LEU A 113 -0.66 -11.84 6.43
C LEU A 113 0.87 -12.03 6.48
N ALA A 114 1.39 -13.18 6.05
CA ALA A 114 2.81 -13.42 5.88
C ALA A 114 3.44 -12.42 4.89
N LEU A 115 2.84 -12.25 3.71
CA LEU A 115 3.32 -11.28 2.72
C LEU A 115 3.28 -9.84 3.26
N ARG A 116 2.21 -9.45 3.98
CA ARG A 116 2.11 -8.15 4.66
C ARG A 116 3.24 -7.92 5.64
N ARG A 117 3.61 -8.93 6.43
CA ARG A 117 4.74 -8.84 7.39
C ARG A 117 6.04 -8.57 6.63
N GLN A 118 6.31 -9.30 5.55
CA GLN A 118 7.54 -9.11 4.76
C GLN A 118 7.63 -7.73 4.09
N VAL A 119 6.56 -7.28 3.43
CA VAL A 119 6.50 -5.94 2.84
C VAL A 119 6.67 -4.84 3.91
N THR A 120 6.08 -5.05 5.09
CA THR A 120 6.20 -4.09 6.21
C THR A 120 7.63 -4.04 6.74
N ARG A 121 8.29 -5.18 6.93
CA ARG A 121 9.71 -5.26 7.33
C ARG A 121 10.62 -4.53 6.34
N ARG A 122 10.45 -4.80 5.05
CA ARG A 122 11.18 -4.08 4.00
C ARG A 122 10.99 -2.57 4.11
N THR A 123 9.75 -2.12 4.32
CA THR A 123 9.42 -0.70 4.45
C THR A 123 10.11 -0.05 5.66
N GLN A 124 10.16 -0.76 6.80
CA GLN A 124 10.84 -0.30 8.00
C GLN A 124 12.35 -0.12 7.74
N LEU A 125 12.99 -1.10 7.12
CA LEU A 125 14.41 -1.03 6.76
C LEU A 125 14.71 0.11 5.77
N VAL A 126 13.90 0.28 4.73
CA VAL A 126 14.05 1.40 3.77
C VAL A 126 13.94 2.76 4.47
N ARG A 127 13.02 2.90 5.42
CA ARG A 127 12.85 4.13 6.21
C ARG A 127 14.05 4.38 7.13
N GLN A 128 14.55 3.36 7.82
CA GLN A 128 15.75 3.47 8.65
C GLN A 128 16.96 3.90 7.82
N ARG A 129 17.19 3.26 6.67
CA ARG A 129 18.26 3.65 5.74
C ARG A 129 18.13 5.10 5.26
N SER A 130 16.90 5.52 4.92
CA SER A 130 16.63 6.89 4.47
C SER A 130 16.88 7.91 5.59
N ARG A 131 16.50 7.58 6.83
CA ARG A 131 16.78 8.41 8.00
C ARG A 131 18.29 8.58 8.21
N LEU A 132 19.07 7.51 8.14
CA LEU A 132 20.53 7.58 8.28
C LEU A 132 21.17 8.42 7.17
N LYS A 133 20.71 8.26 5.92
CA LYS A 133 21.17 9.11 4.81
C LYS A 133 20.87 10.59 5.08
N ASN A 134 19.68 10.90 5.59
CA ASN A 134 19.29 12.27 5.90
C ASN A 134 20.10 12.84 7.08
N LEU A 135 20.49 12.01 8.05
CA LEU A 135 21.41 12.43 9.12
C LEU A 135 22.78 12.82 8.56
N ILE A 136 23.36 12.01 7.67
CA ILE A 136 24.61 12.36 6.98
C ILE A 136 24.45 13.68 6.20
N GLN A 137 23.34 13.85 5.47
CA GLN A 137 23.06 15.10 4.75
C GLN A 137 22.93 16.30 5.70
N SER A 138 22.34 16.11 6.88
CA SER A 138 22.20 17.15 7.90
C SER A 138 23.55 17.58 8.46
N ILE A 139 24.46 16.62 8.71
CA ILE A 139 25.85 16.91 9.13
C ILE A 139 26.54 17.75 8.07
N LEU A 140 26.51 17.31 6.80
CA LEU A 140 27.13 18.05 5.70
C LEU A 140 26.57 19.48 5.60
N HIS A 141 25.25 19.63 5.69
CA HIS A 141 24.59 20.93 5.65
C HIS A 141 25.01 21.83 6.82
N ALA A 142 25.10 21.29 8.04
CA ALA A 142 25.52 22.04 9.23
C ALA A 142 26.95 22.60 9.11
N HIS A 143 27.81 21.91 8.35
CA HIS A 143 29.19 22.33 8.08
C HIS A 143 29.35 23.07 6.74
N LEU A 144 28.26 23.60 6.19
CA LEU A 144 28.25 24.38 4.93
C LEU A 144 28.81 23.61 3.72
N ILE A 145 28.78 22.28 3.77
CA ILE A 145 29.19 21.44 2.65
C ILE A 145 28.01 21.33 1.68
N PRO A 146 28.21 21.62 0.38
CA PRO A 146 27.14 21.56 -0.60
C PRO A 146 26.61 20.13 -0.77
N PRO A 147 25.39 19.98 -1.31
CA PRO A 147 24.86 18.66 -1.65
C PRO A 147 25.83 17.86 -2.51
N CYS A 148 25.99 16.57 -2.19
CA CYS A 148 26.85 15.67 -2.96
C CYS A 148 26.49 15.72 -4.46
N PRO A 149 27.47 15.92 -5.36
CA PRO A 149 27.21 16.02 -6.80
C PRO A 149 26.82 14.67 -7.43
N HIS A 150 26.99 13.57 -6.69
CA HIS A 150 26.63 12.24 -7.15
C HIS A 150 25.20 11.87 -6.77
N GLY A 151 24.48 11.20 -7.68
CA GLY A 151 23.09 10.81 -7.45
C GLY A 151 22.87 9.85 -6.25
N ASN A 152 23.92 9.16 -5.80
CA ASN A 152 23.87 8.30 -4.62
C ASN A 152 25.01 8.60 -3.64
N LEU A 153 24.70 9.40 -2.61
CA LEU A 153 25.61 9.76 -1.50
C LEU A 153 26.27 8.53 -0.84
N VAL A 154 25.52 7.44 -0.68
CA VAL A 154 25.99 6.25 0.06
C VAL A 154 26.53 5.16 -0.87
N GLY A 155 26.58 5.43 -2.17
CA GLY A 155 27.23 4.58 -3.18
C GLY A 155 28.74 4.85 -3.28
N ILE A 156 29.44 4.11 -4.14
CA ILE A 156 30.91 4.15 -4.25
C ILE A 156 31.44 5.57 -4.47
N SER A 157 30.94 6.27 -5.49
CA SER A 157 31.38 7.64 -5.80
C SER A 157 31.00 8.64 -4.70
N GLY A 158 29.81 8.49 -4.10
CA GLY A 158 29.35 9.35 -3.01
C GLY A 158 30.20 9.20 -1.74
N ARG A 159 30.58 7.97 -1.39
CA ARG A 159 31.51 7.69 -0.29
C ARG A 159 32.90 8.24 -0.56
N LYS A 160 33.43 8.06 -1.77
CA LYS A 160 34.71 8.67 -2.18
C LYS A 160 34.67 10.20 -2.13
N TRP A 161 33.52 10.80 -2.40
CA TRP A 161 33.33 12.23 -2.23
C TRP A 161 33.26 12.63 -0.75
N LEU A 162 32.57 11.86 0.10
CA LEU A 162 32.48 12.09 1.55
C LEU A 162 33.87 12.14 2.21
N THR A 163 34.80 11.27 1.83
CA THR A 163 36.14 11.25 2.42
C THR A 163 36.93 12.54 2.18
N ARG A 164 36.64 13.26 1.10
CA ARG A 164 37.30 14.51 0.70
C ARG A 164 36.75 15.75 1.40
N GLN A 165 35.64 15.64 2.13
CA GLN A 165 35.05 16.78 2.81
C GLN A 165 35.83 17.13 4.07
N ILE A 166 35.98 18.42 4.35
CA ILE A 166 36.64 18.91 5.56
C ILE A 166 35.58 18.98 6.65
N LEU A 167 35.76 18.17 7.70
CA LEU A 167 34.82 18.01 8.81
C LEU A 167 35.60 17.83 10.11
N PRO A 168 35.05 18.29 11.25
CA PRO A 168 35.53 17.89 12.57
C PRO A 168 35.66 16.36 12.71
N ALA A 169 36.60 15.92 13.54
CA ALA A 169 36.93 14.50 13.66
C ALA A 169 35.76 13.66 14.21
N ASP A 170 35.01 14.22 15.14
CA ASP A 170 33.80 13.65 15.74
C ASP A 170 32.66 13.50 14.72
N GLU A 171 32.44 14.50 13.87
CA GLU A 171 31.43 14.47 12.81
C GLU A 171 31.79 13.48 11.70
N ARG A 172 33.08 13.38 11.35
CA ARG A 172 33.58 12.32 10.47
C ARG A 172 33.29 10.94 11.07
N ALA A 173 33.57 10.75 12.36
CA ALA A 173 33.27 9.49 13.04
C ALA A 173 31.77 9.18 13.06
N ALA A 174 30.90 10.19 13.24
CA ALA A 174 29.45 10.03 13.17
C ALA A 174 28.98 9.57 11.78
N ILE A 175 29.50 10.18 10.70
CA ILE A 175 29.22 9.76 9.32
C ILE A 175 29.62 8.30 9.10
N GLU A 176 30.83 7.90 9.51
CA GLU A 176 31.30 6.51 9.33
C GLU A 176 30.41 5.50 10.09
N ARG A 177 30.00 5.81 11.33
CA ARG A 177 29.03 4.97 12.07
C ARG A 177 27.70 4.85 11.32
N HIS A 178 27.18 5.96 10.78
CA HIS A 178 25.95 5.93 9.98
C HIS A 178 26.10 5.12 8.69
N LEU A 179 27.25 5.21 8.01
CA LEU A 179 27.54 4.39 6.83
C LEU A 179 27.62 2.90 7.17
N GLY A 180 28.20 2.55 8.32
CA GLY A 180 28.22 1.17 8.85
C GLY A 180 26.82 0.61 9.08
N LEU A 181 25.94 1.36 9.75
CA LEU A 181 24.54 0.96 9.94
C LEU A 181 23.79 0.82 8.61
N ILE A 182 24.06 1.71 7.64
CA ILE A 182 23.48 1.61 6.30
C ILE A 182 23.90 0.31 5.60
N ASN A 183 25.15 -0.14 5.78
CA ASN A 183 25.61 -1.42 5.23
C ASN A 183 24.82 -2.60 5.82
N GLN A 184 24.70 -2.68 7.14
CA GLN A 184 23.91 -3.71 7.82
C GLN A 184 22.44 -3.72 7.36
N ILE A 185 21.84 -2.55 7.21
CA ILE A 185 20.46 -2.44 6.69
C ILE A 185 20.37 -2.90 5.23
N ASN A 186 21.38 -2.63 4.40
CA ASN A 186 21.38 -3.11 3.00
C ASN A 186 21.49 -4.64 2.92
N GLU A 187 22.29 -5.26 3.78
CA GLU A 187 22.37 -6.72 3.90
C GLU A 187 21.01 -7.31 4.32
N ALA A 188 20.41 -6.76 5.38
CA ALA A 188 19.07 -7.17 5.82
C ALA A 188 18.00 -6.95 4.74
N LEU A 189 18.08 -5.86 3.97
CA LEU A 189 17.19 -5.61 2.83
C LEU A 189 17.36 -6.67 1.75
N THR A 190 18.58 -7.10 1.48
CA THR A 190 18.85 -8.13 0.47
C THR A 190 18.14 -9.44 0.82
N VAL A 191 18.20 -9.84 2.09
CA VAL A 191 17.50 -11.03 2.61
C VAL A 191 15.98 -10.89 2.46
N VAL A 192 15.39 -9.81 2.97
CA VAL A 192 13.93 -9.61 2.91
C VAL A 192 13.43 -9.48 1.47
N GLU A 193 14.21 -8.86 0.58
CA GLU A 193 13.87 -8.74 -0.83
C GLU A 193 13.97 -10.08 -1.57
N ALA A 194 14.87 -10.99 -1.16
CA ALA A 194 14.94 -12.36 -1.66
C ALA A 194 13.70 -13.17 -1.24
N ASP A 195 13.29 -13.10 0.03
CA ASP A 195 12.07 -13.76 0.54
C ASP A 195 10.82 -13.32 -0.24
N ILE A 196 10.69 -12.00 -0.47
CA ILE A 196 9.59 -11.45 -1.28
C ILE A 196 9.67 -11.96 -2.73
N ALA A 197 10.88 -12.07 -3.29
CA ALA A 197 11.07 -12.53 -4.67
C ALA A 197 10.67 -14.00 -4.84
N VAL A 198 11.05 -14.88 -3.91
CA VAL A 198 10.66 -16.30 -3.92
C VAL A 198 9.14 -16.44 -3.94
N HIS A 199 8.45 -15.74 -3.03
CA HIS A 199 6.98 -15.76 -2.98
C HIS A 199 6.34 -15.18 -4.24
N ALA A 200 6.88 -14.06 -4.75
CA ALA A 200 6.37 -13.39 -5.94
C ALA A 200 6.41 -14.23 -7.22
N LEU A 201 7.37 -15.15 -7.37
CA LEU A 201 7.46 -16.02 -8.54
C LEU A 201 6.35 -17.08 -8.58
N GLN A 202 5.80 -17.43 -7.42
CA GLN A 202 4.74 -18.43 -7.27
C GLN A 202 3.34 -17.81 -7.26
N ASP A 203 3.22 -16.52 -6.93
CA ASP A 203 1.93 -15.83 -6.83
C ASP A 203 1.46 -15.26 -8.20
N PRO A 204 0.38 -15.80 -8.79
CA PRO A 204 -0.15 -15.31 -10.07
C PRO A 204 -0.65 -13.86 -10.00
N THR A 205 -1.14 -13.41 -8.84
CA THR A 205 -1.57 -12.02 -8.61
C THR A 205 -0.39 -11.08 -8.76
N ILE A 206 0.74 -11.37 -8.11
CA ILE A 206 1.94 -10.53 -8.18
C ILE A 206 2.49 -10.49 -9.61
N ARG A 207 2.56 -11.65 -10.28
CA ARG A 207 3.02 -11.74 -11.68
C ARG A 207 2.13 -10.90 -12.62
N ARG A 208 0.80 -10.99 -12.47
CA ARG A 208 -0.15 -10.19 -13.25
C ARG A 208 0.00 -8.70 -13.00
N LEU A 209 0.16 -8.29 -11.73
CA LEU A 209 0.39 -6.88 -11.38
C LEU A 209 1.68 -6.33 -12.02
N MET A 210 2.73 -7.14 -12.14
CA MET A 210 4.00 -6.73 -12.76
C MET A 210 3.90 -6.46 -14.27
N THR A 211 2.82 -6.86 -14.93
CA THR A 211 2.55 -6.51 -16.34
C THR A 211 2.26 -5.02 -16.53
N LEU A 212 1.81 -4.34 -15.46
CA LEU A 212 1.55 -2.90 -15.49
C LEU A 212 2.85 -2.08 -15.57
N PRO A 213 2.85 -0.97 -16.33
CA PRO A 213 3.97 -0.05 -16.35
C PRO A 213 4.14 0.60 -14.97
N GLY A 214 5.39 0.78 -14.54
CA GLY A 214 5.72 1.35 -13.23
C GLY A 214 5.53 0.41 -12.04
N ILE A 215 4.97 -0.80 -12.23
CA ILE A 215 4.84 -1.80 -11.17
C ILE A 215 5.96 -2.83 -11.31
N ASP A 216 6.82 -2.90 -10.31
CA ASP A 216 7.81 -3.96 -10.12
C ASP A 216 7.35 -4.95 -9.03
N VAL A 217 8.19 -5.92 -8.69
CA VAL A 217 7.87 -6.92 -7.66
C VAL A 217 7.56 -6.29 -6.30
N THR A 218 8.26 -5.21 -5.93
CA THR A 218 8.06 -4.54 -4.65
C THR A 218 6.69 -3.87 -4.62
N VAL A 219 6.34 -3.11 -5.65
CA VAL A 219 5.01 -2.47 -5.75
C VAL A 219 3.92 -3.54 -5.82
N ALA A 220 4.10 -4.57 -6.66
CA ALA A 220 3.13 -5.64 -6.84
C ALA A 220 2.87 -6.40 -5.54
N ALA A 221 3.92 -6.86 -4.84
CA ALA A 221 3.81 -7.51 -3.55
C ALA A 221 3.16 -6.60 -2.50
N SER A 222 3.47 -5.30 -2.50
CA SER A 222 2.88 -4.35 -1.56
C SER A 222 1.38 -4.13 -1.79
N VAL A 223 0.97 -4.11 -3.06
CA VAL A 223 -0.44 -4.01 -3.44
C VAL A 223 -1.16 -5.31 -3.10
N ALA A 224 -0.64 -6.47 -3.53
CA ALA A 224 -1.21 -7.79 -3.24
C ALA A 224 -1.38 -8.00 -1.73
N ALA A 225 -0.34 -7.71 -0.95
CA ALA A 225 -0.39 -7.71 0.51
C ALA A 225 -1.50 -6.82 1.04
N ALA A 226 -1.69 -5.62 0.50
CA ALA A 226 -2.71 -4.70 0.99
C ALA A 226 -4.13 -5.16 0.65
N ILE A 227 -4.36 -5.67 -0.56
CA ILE A 227 -5.72 -5.91 -1.06
C ILE A 227 -6.23 -7.33 -0.78
N GLY A 228 -5.35 -8.34 -0.67
CA GLY A 228 -5.74 -9.75 -0.60
C GLY A 228 -6.51 -10.20 -1.84
N ASP A 229 -7.52 -11.04 -1.65
CA ASP A 229 -8.42 -11.44 -2.73
C ASP A 229 -9.21 -10.24 -3.30
N ILE A 230 -9.09 -9.99 -4.60
CA ILE A 230 -9.79 -8.88 -5.28
C ILE A 230 -11.32 -8.98 -5.18
N ARG A 231 -11.88 -10.19 -5.08
CA ARG A 231 -13.33 -10.45 -5.13
C ARG A 231 -14.12 -9.79 -4.00
N ARG A 232 -13.45 -9.40 -2.90
CA ARG A 232 -14.07 -8.61 -1.82
C ARG A 232 -14.53 -7.23 -2.23
N PHE A 233 -13.99 -6.69 -3.32
CA PHE A 233 -14.34 -5.38 -3.82
C PHE A 233 -15.35 -5.57 -4.94
N SER A 234 -16.61 -5.22 -4.66
CA SER A 234 -17.72 -5.29 -5.63
C SER A 234 -17.47 -4.49 -6.91
N ASP A 235 -16.70 -3.41 -6.79
CA ASP A 235 -16.42 -2.47 -7.87
C ASP A 235 -15.05 -1.78 -7.66
N PRO A 236 -14.46 -1.20 -8.71
CA PRO A 236 -13.14 -0.56 -8.62
C PRO A 236 -13.12 0.66 -7.70
N GLN A 237 -14.25 1.33 -7.47
CA GLN A 237 -14.30 2.50 -6.58
C GLN A 237 -14.13 2.09 -5.11
N ARG A 238 -14.61 0.91 -4.71
CA ARG A 238 -14.39 0.34 -3.37
C ARG A 238 -12.90 0.09 -3.11
N LEU A 239 -12.17 -0.44 -4.09
CA LEU A 239 -10.72 -0.61 -3.97
C LEU A 239 -10.01 0.76 -3.83
N VAL A 240 -10.40 1.74 -4.64
CA VAL A 240 -9.83 3.10 -4.57
C VAL A 240 -10.10 3.74 -3.20
N ALA A 241 -11.31 3.56 -2.65
CA ALA A 241 -11.70 4.05 -1.34
C ALA A 241 -10.88 3.36 -0.23
N TYR A 242 -10.72 2.04 -0.30
CA TYR A 242 -9.91 1.24 0.63
C TYR A 242 -8.44 1.69 0.68
N LEU A 243 -7.88 2.05 -0.47
CA LEU A 243 -6.52 2.59 -0.58
C LEU A 243 -6.42 4.09 -0.23
N GLY A 244 -7.54 4.75 0.06
CA GLY A 244 -7.60 6.17 0.42
C GLY A 244 -7.18 7.10 -0.71
N LEU A 245 -7.40 6.69 -1.96
CA LEU A 245 -7.05 7.43 -3.19
C LEU A 245 -8.20 8.30 -3.72
N ASN A 246 -9.41 8.16 -3.18
CA ASN A 246 -10.53 9.02 -3.52
C ASN A 246 -10.37 10.43 -2.92
N PRO A 247 -10.75 11.50 -3.64
CA PRO A 247 -10.88 12.83 -3.07
C PRO A 247 -11.97 12.85 -1.99
N SER A 248 -11.79 13.66 -0.95
CA SER A 248 -12.85 13.94 0.02
C SER A 248 -13.95 14.75 -0.67
N VAL A 249 -15.20 14.43 -0.37
CA VAL A 249 -16.37 15.12 -0.92
C VAL A 249 -17.10 15.84 0.21
N ARG A 250 -17.48 17.10 -0.01
CA ARG A 250 -18.41 17.85 0.84
C ARG A 250 -19.52 18.41 -0.04
N GLN A 251 -20.75 18.07 0.27
CA GLN A 251 -21.93 18.60 -0.40
C GLN A 251 -22.94 18.97 0.67
N SER A 252 -23.45 20.19 0.63
CA SER A 252 -24.46 20.73 1.55
C SER A 252 -25.55 21.39 0.72
N GLY A 253 -26.81 21.03 0.97
CA GLY A 253 -27.95 21.47 0.17
C GLY A 253 -27.86 20.99 -1.29
N GLU A 254 -28.51 21.73 -2.20
CA GLU A 254 -28.58 21.41 -3.64
C GLU A 254 -27.32 21.82 -4.43
N GLY A 255 -26.33 22.42 -3.76
CA GLY A 255 -25.10 22.89 -4.39
C GLY A 255 -24.22 21.76 -4.95
N PRO A 256 -23.31 22.07 -5.89
CA PRO A 256 -22.40 21.09 -6.46
C PRO A 256 -21.41 20.56 -5.41
N ALA A 257 -21.14 19.25 -5.46
CA ALA A 257 -20.21 18.59 -4.57
C ALA A 257 -18.77 19.16 -4.67
N TYR A 258 -18.25 19.69 -3.56
CA TYR A 258 -16.87 20.13 -3.45
C TYR A 258 -15.92 18.94 -3.25
N HIS A 259 -14.88 18.87 -4.06
CA HIS A 259 -13.89 17.80 -4.02
C HIS A 259 -12.54 18.32 -3.50
N GLY A 260 -12.13 17.84 -2.32
CA GLY A 260 -10.91 18.23 -1.61
C GLY A 260 -9.72 17.29 -1.80
N ARG A 261 -8.87 17.21 -0.76
CA ARG A 261 -7.71 16.31 -0.72
C ARG A 261 -8.14 14.85 -0.68
N ILE A 262 -7.26 13.93 -1.05
CA ILE A 262 -7.54 12.49 -0.87
C ILE A 262 -7.82 12.14 0.60
N THR A 263 -8.67 11.15 0.85
CA THR A 263 -9.08 10.77 2.21
C THR A 263 -7.93 10.18 3.04
N LYS A 264 -6.90 9.63 2.39
CA LYS A 264 -5.75 8.95 3.03
C LYS A 264 -6.13 7.78 3.95
N GLN A 265 -7.35 7.27 3.86
CA GLN A 265 -7.82 6.12 4.62
C GLN A 265 -7.03 4.85 4.25
N GLY A 266 -7.07 3.84 5.13
CA GLY A 266 -6.40 2.55 4.92
C GLY A 266 -4.86 2.61 4.95
N ARG A 267 -4.22 1.62 4.32
CA ARG A 267 -2.77 1.40 4.41
C ARG A 267 -1.99 2.44 3.58
N GLY A 268 -1.37 3.41 4.24
CA GLY A 268 -0.59 4.46 3.60
C GLY A 268 0.62 3.96 2.78
N HIS A 269 1.19 2.80 3.14
CA HIS A 269 2.31 2.21 2.39
C HIS A 269 1.90 1.80 0.96
N ALA A 270 0.82 1.04 0.79
CA ALA A 270 0.35 0.61 -0.53
C ALA A 270 -0.05 1.80 -1.41
N ARG A 271 -0.69 2.81 -0.80
CA ARG A 271 -0.98 4.09 -1.48
C ARG A 271 0.30 4.77 -1.96
N GLY A 272 1.33 4.87 -1.10
CA GLY A 272 2.64 5.42 -1.48
C GLY A 272 3.28 4.66 -2.64
N MET A 273 3.27 3.32 -2.59
CA MET A 273 3.78 2.48 -3.67
C MET A 273 3.05 2.69 -5.00
N LEU A 274 1.73 2.87 -4.99
CA LEU A 274 0.97 3.19 -6.21
C LEU A 274 1.28 4.59 -6.75
N VAL A 275 1.59 5.56 -5.90
CA VAL A 275 2.02 6.89 -6.34
C VAL A 275 3.41 6.85 -6.97
N GLU A 276 4.35 6.10 -6.38
CA GLU A 276 5.66 5.86 -7.00
C GLU A 276 5.53 5.10 -8.32
N ALA A 277 4.66 4.10 -8.38
CA ALA A 277 4.36 3.38 -9.61
C ALA A 277 3.78 4.28 -10.68
N ALA A 278 2.91 5.22 -10.31
CA ALA A 278 2.38 6.22 -11.24
C ALA A 278 3.50 7.10 -11.81
N TRP A 279 4.42 7.60 -10.96
CA TRP A 279 5.59 8.36 -11.43
C TRP A 279 6.47 7.54 -12.38
N ALA A 280 6.66 6.25 -12.10
CA ALA A 280 7.42 5.37 -12.97
C ALA A 280 6.70 5.07 -14.28
N ALA A 281 5.38 4.84 -14.24
CA ALA A 281 4.55 4.52 -15.39
C ALA A 281 4.59 5.65 -16.43
N VAL A 282 4.52 6.90 -16.00
CA VAL A 282 4.41 8.07 -16.88
C VAL A 282 5.73 8.43 -17.58
N ARG A 283 6.85 7.80 -17.20
CA ARG A 283 8.14 7.94 -17.91
C ARG A 283 8.16 7.16 -19.23
N SER A 284 7.32 6.13 -19.36
CA SER A 284 7.17 5.37 -20.60
C SER A 284 5.95 5.83 -21.39
N PRO A 285 5.95 5.72 -22.72
CA PRO A 285 4.75 5.94 -23.50
C PRO A 285 3.57 5.07 -23.05
N GLY A 286 2.36 5.54 -23.36
CA GLY A 286 1.14 4.77 -23.21
C GLY A 286 -0.05 5.57 -22.66
N PRO A 287 -1.25 4.96 -22.61
CA PRO A 287 -2.48 5.63 -22.16
C PRO A 287 -2.39 6.30 -20.79
N LEU A 288 -1.64 5.70 -19.85
CA LEU A 288 -1.41 6.29 -18.53
C LEU A 288 -0.61 7.59 -18.58
N ARG A 289 0.37 7.70 -19.49
CA ARG A 289 1.14 8.93 -19.70
C ARG A 289 0.28 10.03 -20.32
N ALA A 290 -0.55 9.71 -21.32
CA ALA A 290 -1.51 10.67 -21.86
C ALA A 290 -2.52 11.15 -20.80
N PHE A 291 -3.05 10.23 -20.00
CA PHE A 291 -3.92 10.57 -18.87
C PHE A 291 -3.24 11.52 -17.87
N TYR A 292 -2.01 11.21 -17.48
CA TYR A 292 -1.20 12.05 -16.60
C TYR A 292 -0.98 13.44 -17.19
N LYS A 293 -0.51 13.55 -18.44
CA LYS A 293 -0.24 14.83 -19.12
C LYS A 293 -1.49 15.72 -19.18
N ARG A 294 -2.65 15.14 -19.45
CA ARG A 294 -3.94 15.85 -19.49
C ARG A 294 -4.39 16.43 -18.15
N ILE A 295 -3.98 15.81 -17.03
CA ILE A 295 -4.26 16.36 -15.69
C ILE A 295 -3.15 17.32 -15.27
N ALA A 296 -1.89 16.99 -15.55
CA ALA A 296 -0.73 17.78 -15.16
C ALA A 296 -0.77 19.19 -15.76
N SER A 297 -1.20 19.32 -17.02
CA SER A 297 -1.40 20.61 -17.71
C SER A 297 -2.42 21.53 -17.03
N ARG A 298 -3.37 20.98 -16.25
CA ARG A 298 -4.45 21.76 -15.63
C ARG A 298 -4.31 21.91 -14.12
N ARG A 299 -3.74 20.91 -13.44
CA ARG A 299 -3.72 20.81 -11.96
C ARG A 299 -2.34 20.53 -11.37
N GLY A 300 -1.29 20.56 -12.20
CA GLY A 300 0.08 20.32 -11.77
C GLY A 300 0.44 18.84 -11.61
N LYS A 301 1.76 18.60 -11.55
CA LYS A 301 2.38 17.27 -11.65
C LYS A 301 2.02 16.33 -10.49
N HIS A 302 1.95 16.83 -9.26
CA HIS A 302 1.64 16.02 -8.08
C HIS A 302 0.20 15.53 -8.06
N ILE A 303 -0.77 16.39 -8.41
CA ILE A 303 -2.18 16.00 -8.52
C ILE A 303 -2.36 14.96 -9.63
N ALA A 304 -1.67 15.16 -10.76
CA ALA A 304 -1.69 14.19 -11.85
C ALA A 304 -1.12 12.82 -11.46
N ALA A 305 -0.05 12.78 -10.65
CA ALA A 305 0.52 11.53 -10.16
C ALA A 305 -0.48 10.78 -9.27
N VAL A 306 -1.13 11.46 -8.32
CA VAL A 306 -2.16 10.86 -7.45
C VAL A 306 -3.37 10.39 -8.27
N ALA A 307 -3.83 11.18 -9.24
CA ALA A 307 -4.91 10.77 -10.13
C ALA A 307 -4.53 9.55 -10.97
N THR A 308 -3.27 9.45 -11.39
CA THR A 308 -2.75 8.29 -12.13
C THR A 308 -2.64 7.07 -11.23
N ALA A 309 -2.26 7.22 -9.96
CA ALA A 309 -2.29 6.15 -8.96
C ALA A 309 -3.71 5.63 -8.70
N ARG A 310 -4.70 6.54 -8.61
CA ARG A 310 -6.13 6.17 -8.57
C ARG A 310 -6.53 5.38 -9.81
N LYS A 311 -6.10 5.81 -10.99
CA LYS A 311 -6.40 5.10 -12.24
C LYS A 311 -5.72 3.73 -12.31
N LEU A 312 -4.49 3.60 -11.82
CA LEU A 312 -3.82 2.31 -11.66
C LEU A 312 -4.61 1.37 -10.75
N ALA A 313 -5.12 1.84 -9.61
CA ALA A 313 -5.95 1.01 -8.72
C ALA A 313 -7.23 0.50 -9.43
N MET A 314 -7.88 1.32 -10.26
CA MET A 314 -9.02 0.87 -11.06
C MET A 314 -8.63 -0.19 -12.09
N ILE A 315 -7.51 0.01 -12.78
CA ILE A 315 -7.00 -0.97 -13.76
C ILE A 315 -6.64 -2.28 -13.06
N ILE A 316 -6.00 -2.22 -11.90
CA ILE A 316 -5.66 -3.38 -11.06
C ILE A 316 -6.93 -4.18 -10.73
N TRP A 317 -8.00 -3.50 -10.30
CA TRP A 317 -9.27 -4.18 -10.03
C TRP A 317 -9.78 -4.92 -11.27
N HIS A 318 -9.87 -4.25 -12.41
CA HIS A 318 -10.35 -4.89 -13.65
C HIS A 318 -9.46 -6.05 -14.11
N MET A 319 -8.14 -5.92 -13.99
CA MET A 319 -7.20 -6.98 -14.36
C MET A 319 -7.34 -8.20 -13.47
N LEU A 320 -7.37 -8.00 -12.15
CA LEU A 320 -7.45 -9.10 -11.20
C LEU A 320 -8.84 -9.77 -11.24
N SER A 321 -9.93 -9.00 -11.33
CA SER A 321 -11.30 -9.55 -11.38
C SER A 321 -11.61 -10.29 -12.69
N LYS A 322 -10.91 -9.98 -13.78
CA LYS A 322 -11.09 -10.63 -15.10
C LYS A 322 -10.00 -11.65 -15.42
N ASP A 323 -9.13 -11.94 -14.48
CA ASP A 323 -7.97 -12.81 -14.66
C ASP A 323 -7.08 -12.43 -15.87
N ALA A 324 -6.99 -11.13 -16.19
CA ALA A 324 -6.41 -10.63 -17.43
C ALA A 324 -5.16 -9.76 -17.22
N ASP A 325 -4.16 -9.97 -18.07
CA ASP A 325 -2.93 -9.16 -18.10
C ASP A 325 -3.17 -7.76 -18.67
N TYR A 326 -2.24 -6.84 -18.40
CA TYR A 326 -2.32 -5.49 -18.94
C TYR A 326 -2.11 -5.50 -20.46
N ILE A 327 -3.11 -5.04 -21.20
CA ILE A 327 -3.15 -5.09 -22.67
C ILE A 327 -1.97 -4.41 -23.38
N TRP A 328 -1.35 -3.39 -22.76
CA TRP A 328 -0.19 -2.68 -23.30
C TRP A 328 1.12 -3.10 -22.65
N ALA A 329 1.18 -4.33 -22.12
CA ALA A 329 2.42 -4.89 -21.59
C ALA A 329 3.51 -4.94 -22.68
N ARG A 330 4.75 -4.89 -22.22
CA ARG A 330 5.97 -4.95 -23.04
C ARG A 330 6.67 -6.28 -22.77
N PRO A 331 6.49 -7.31 -23.62
CA PRO A 331 6.99 -8.65 -23.35
C PRO A 331 8.48 -8.71 -22.97
N ALA A 332 9.34 -8.01 -23.71
CA ALA A 332 10.79 -8.01 -23.44
C ALA A 332 11.13 -7.32 -22.10
N LEU A 333 10.47 -6.19 -21.80
CA LEU A 333 10.63 -5.51 -20.51
C LEU A 333 10.11 -6.36 -19.35
N LEU A 334 8.97 -7.04 -19.54
CA LEU A 334 8.37 -7.91 -18.54
C LEU A 334 9.27 -9.13 -18.26
N ALA A 335 9.80 -9.77 -19.31
CA ALA A 335 10.76 -10.85 -19.17
C ALA A 335 12.02 -10.39 -18.41
N ARG A 336 12.52 -9.18 -18.68
CA ARG A 336 13.60 -8.58 -17.88
C ARG A 336 13.21 -8.36 -16.42
N LYS A 337 11.98 -7.92 -16.13
CA LYS A 337 11.49 -7.78 -14.74
C LYS A 337 11.50 -9.13 -14.04
N PHE A 338 10.92 -10.17 -14.64
CA PHE A 338 10.91 -11.52 -14.08
C PHE A 338 12.31 -12.06 -13.86
N ARG A 339 13.22 -11.87 -14.82
CA ARG A 339 14.60 -12.28 -14.66
C ARG A 339 15.29 -11.60 -13.47
N SER A 340 15.00 -10.33 -13.22
CA SER A 340 15.50 -9.63 -12.02
C SER A 340 14.93 -10.20 -10.72
N VAL A 341 13.71 -10.73 -10.73
CA VAL A 341 13.09 -11.38 -9.57
C VAL A 341 13.70 -12.77 -9.36
N GLU A 342 13.89 -13.56 -10.43
CA GLU A 342 14.55 -14.87 -10.39
C GLU A 342 15.94 -14.78 -9.74
N LEU A 343 16.78 -13.84 -10.21
CA LEU A 343 18.13 -13.65 -9.65
C LEU A 343 18.09 -13.26 -8.17
N ARG A 344 17.11 -12.42 -7.79
CA ARG A 344 16.92 -12.01 -6.40
C ARG A 344 16.41 -13.17 -5.52
N ALA A 345 15.65 -14.09 -6.10
CA ALA A 345 15.21 -15.32 -5.45
C ALA A 345 16.31 -16.41 -5.39
N GLY A 346 17.53 -16.11 -5.85
CA GLY A 346 18.67 -17.03 -5.78
C GLY A 346 18.80 -17.99 -6.97
N LEU A 347 18.00 -17.82 -8.03
CA LEU A 347 18.16 -18.65 -9.23
C LEU A 347 19.49 -18.33 -9.94
N PRO A 348 20.17 -19.34 -10.52
CA PRO A 348 21.49 -19.15 -11.10
C PRO A 348 21.48 -18.22 -12.32
N THR A 349 22.62 -17.58 -12.56
CA THR A 349 22.87 -16.85 -13.81
C THR A 349 23.06 -17.86 -14.96
N SER A 350 22.10 -17.93 -15.88
CA SER A 350 22.29 -18.69 -17.12
C SER A 350 22.85 -17.77 -18.20
N HIS A 351 24.12 -17.97 -18.56
CA HIS A 351 24.77 -17.30 -19.68
C HIS A 351 24.61 -18.08 -21.00
N ALA A 352 24.16 -19.33 -20.93
CA ALA A 352 24.22 -20.29 -22.04
C ALA A 352 23.14 -20.10 -23.11
N ARG A 353 22.03 -19.41 -22.83
CA ARG A 353 20.97 -19.13 -23.81
C ARG A 353 20.46 -17.70 -23.69
N ARG A 354 20.47 -16.95 -24.80
CA ARG A 354 19.82 -15.63 -24.91
C ARG A 354 18.30 -15.83 -24.80
N GLY A 355 17.77 -15.82 -23.58
CA GLY A 355 16.34 -15.97 -23.32
C GLY A 355 15.52 -14.72 -23.67
N THR A 356 14.20 -14.78 -23.49
CA THR A 356 13.25 -13.67 -23.76
C THR A 356 13.58 -12.38 -23.01
N ALA A 357 14.28 -12.45 -21.87
CA ALA A 357 14.77 -11.26 -21.16
C ALA A 357 15.89 -10.51 -21.90
N PHE A 358 16.69 -11.22 -22.71
CA PHE A 358 17.75 -10.63 -23.53
C PHE A 358 17.20 -9.76 -24.65
N ASP A 359 15.98 -10.04 -25.12
CA ASP A 359 15.30 -9.24 -26.15
C ASP A 359 15.19 -7.76 -25.78
N TYR A 360 15.16 -7.44 -24.48
CA TYR A 360 15.16 -6.05 -24.03
C TYR A 360 16.46 -5.32 -24.40
N ASN A 361 17.58 -6.02 -24.54
CA ASN A 361 18.85 -5.42 -24.94
C ASN A 361 18.89 -5.13 -26.45
N ILE A 362 18.00 -5.73 -27.24
CA ILE A 362 17.91 -5.52 -28.69
C ILE A 362 17.20 -4.18 -28.97
N PRO A 363 17.88 -3.17 -29.54
CA PRO A 363 17.28 -1.85 -29.78
C PRO A 363 16.04 -1.89 -30.69
N ALA A 364 16.07 -2.71 -31.75
CA ALA A 364 14.96 -2.86 -32.68
C ALA A 364 13.67 -3.36 -31.99
N LYS A 365 13.75 -4.45 -31.20
CA LYS A 365 12.61 -4.96 -30.41
C LYS A 365 12.07 -3.92 -29.43
N ARG A 366 12.96 -3.18 -28.76
CA ARG A 366 12.53 -2.08 -27.86
C ARG A 366 11.80 -0.96 -28.61
N ALA A 367 12.25 -0.61 -29.81
CA ALA A 367 11.64 0.42 -30.64
C ALA A 367 10.27 -0.01 -31.15
N GLU A 368 10.14 -1.26 -31.60
CA GLU A 368 8.88 -1.86 -32.05
C GLU A 368 7.81 -1.85 -30.94
N GLU A 369 8.14 -2.41 -29.77
CA GLU A 369 7.24 -2.40 -28.60
C GLU A 369 6.83 -0.97 -28.22
N ARG A 370 7.79 -0.04 -28.27
CA ARG A 370 7.57 1.36 -27.92
C ARG A 370 6.63 2.03 -28.92
N SER A 371 6.82 1.81 -30.23
CA SER A 371 5.97 2.38 -31.29
C SER A 371 4.52 1.93 -31.15
N ARG A 372 4.27 0.64 -30.87
CA ARG A 372 2.92 0.12 -30.60
C ARG A 372 2.22 0.87 -29.47
N ILE A 373 2.95 1.14 -28.39
CA ILE A 373 2.41 1.82 -27.21
C ILE A 373 2.26 3.33 -27.43
N GLU A 374 3.12 3.94 -28.24
CA GLU A 374 2.97 5.34 -28.67
C GLU A 374 1.70 5.54 -29.50
N LYS A 375 1.37 4.60 -30.40
CA LYS A 375 0.08 4.59 -31.11
C LYS A 375 -1.10 4.50 -30.14
N ALA A 376 -1.01 3.64 -29.12
CA ALA A 376 -2.04 3.53 -28.08
C ALA A 376 -2.18 4.82 -27.23
N GLU A 377 -1.06 5.50 -26.92
CA GLU A 377 -1.06 6.80 -26.26
C GLU A 377 -1.78 7.85 -27.10
N ALA A 378 -1.46 7.93 -28.39
CA ALA A 378 -2.09 8.86 -29.32
C ALA A 378 -3.59 8.59 -29.46
N ALA A 379 -4.00 7.33 -29.62
CA ALA A 379 -5.41 6.94 -29.66
C ALA A 379 -6.16 7.31 -28.37
N TYR A 380 -5.57 7.07 -27.20
CA TYR A 380 -6.15 7.47 -25.92
C TYR A 380 -6.26 9.01 -25.78
N ALA A 381 -5.23 9.74 -26.21
CA ALA A 381 -5.23 11.20 -26.20
C ALA A 381 -6.34 11.75 -27.13
N ALA A 382 -6.47 11.22 -28.34
CA ALA A 382 -7.51 11.59 -29.29
C ALA A 382 -8.91 11.33 -28.71
N ALA A 383 -9.16 10.13 -28.19
CA ALA A 383 -10.45 9.75 -27.60
C ALA A 383 -10.83 10.63 -26.40
N THR A 384 -9.86 11.06 -25.60
CA THR A 384 -10.10 11.87 -24.39
C THR A 384 -9.98 13.37 -24.57
N SER A 385 -9.56 13.84 -25.76
CA SER A 385 -9.46 15.26 -26.10
C SER A 385 -10.84 15.94 -26.12
N ARG A 386 -11.87 15.22 -26.57
CA ARG A 386 -13.26 15.70 -26.62
C ARG A 386 -14.00 15.63 -25.28
N TRP A 387 -13.39 15.03 -24.26
CA TRP A 387 -14.03 14.85 -22.96
C TRP A 387 -14.08 16.19 -22.20
N ARG A 388 -15.26 16.83 -22.20
CA ARG A 388 -15.57 18.02 -21.40
C ARG A 388 -16.03 17.61 -19.99
N THR A 389 -15.51 18.27 -18.96
CA THR A 389 -15.85 18.00 -17.54
C THR A 389 -17.15 18.67 -17.07
N ARG A 390 -17.74 19.55 -17.87
CA ARG A 390 -19.04 20.19 -17.63
C ARG A 390 -19.85 20.16 -18.93
N PRO A 391 -21.16 19.83 -18.89
CA PRO A 391 -22.05 20.12 -20.01
C PRO A 391 -22.11 21.64 -20.23
N GLU A 392 -22.34 22.08 -21.47
CA GLU A 392 -22.60 23.50 -21.76
C GLU A 392 -23.83 23.94 -20.96
N ARG A 393 -23.75 25.07 -20.25
CA ARG A 393 -24.95 25.70 -19.71
C ARG A 393 -25.80 26.10 -20.91
N PRO A 394 -27.10 25.73 -20.99
CA PRO A 394 -27.96 26.29 -22.00
C PRO A 394 -27.89 27.82 -21.88
N LYS A 395 -27.64 28.50 -23.01
CA LYS A 395 -27.70 29.95 -23.06
C LYS A 395 -29.08 30.35 -22.52
N ALA A 396 -29.12 31.30 -21.59
CA ALA A 396 -30.38 31.87 -21.15
C ALA A 396 -31.12 32.33 -22.42
N VAL A 397 -32.32 31.78 -22.63
CA VAL A 397 -33.25 32.28 -23.63
C VAL A 397 -33.49 33.73 -23.21
N GLU A 398 -33.04 34.68 -24.05
CA GLU A 398 -33.50 36.07 -23.95
C GLU A 398 -35.01 36.00 -23.97
N LYS A 399 -35.64 36.29 -22.82
CA LYS A 399 -37.05 36.62 -22.82
C LYS A 399 -37.13 37.96 -23.54
N ASP A 400 -37.55 37.91 -24.80
CA ASP A 400 -38.06 39.08 -25.50
C ASP A 400 -39.10 39.74 -24.59
N ALA A 401 -38.89 41.03 -24.33
CA ALA A 401 -39.81 41.86 -23.59
C ALA A 401 -41.00 42.18 -24.49
N GLU A 402 -42.19 41.77 -24.06
CA GLU A 402 -43.48 42.33 -24.49
C GLU A 402 -44.05 43.18 -23.34
#